data_AF-A0A224V3G0-F1
#
_entry.id   AF-A0A224V3G0-F1
#
_cell.length_a   1.000
_cell.length_b   1.000
_cell.length_c   1.000
_cell.angle_alpha   90.00
_cell.angle_beta   90.00
_cell.angle_gamma   90.00
#
_symmetry.space_group_name_H-M   'P 1'
#
loop_
_entity.id
_entity.type
_entity.pdbx_description
1 polymer ?
#
loop_
_entity_poly.entity_id
_entity_poly.type
_entity_poly.pdbx_seq_one_letter_code
_entity_poly.pdbx_strand_id
1 'polypeptide(L)'
;MPANKLPDHIEVVGGKVNNLKNINVNIPLHKFVAISGLSGSGKSSLAMGILYSEGARRYLDSLATYTRRRISQVGRANVDSVTHIPSALALRQRPTVPGARSTVGTMTEIFNVLRLMYSRLGSPKCPTGHQVPPTIKIAEAMDVMGDQMGVITCPTCGVKFHAFGAEDFAFNSDGACPQCEGLGITK
;
A
#
# COMPACT_ATOMS: atom_id res chain seq x y z
N MET A 1 -6.32 -33.22 -21.51
CA MET A 1 -6.03 -31.80 -21.77
C MET A 1 -4.52 -31.63 -21.63
N PRO A 2 -3.77 -31.17 -22.65
CA PRO A 2 -2.35 -30.91 -22.45
C PRO A 2 -2.21 -29.88 -21.33
N ALA A 3 -1.38 -30.17 -20.32
CA ALA A 3 -1.10 -29.25 -19.25
C ALA A 3 -0.61 -27.93 -19.87
N ASN A 4 -1.33 -26.84 -19.62
CA ASN A 4 -0.99 -25.53 -20.16
C ASN A 4 0.38 -25.14 -19.59
N LYS A 5 1.43 -25.32 -20.38
CA LYS A 5 2.80 -25.12 -19.92
C LYS A 5 3.00 -23.62 -19.78
N LEU A 6 3.15 -23.16 -18.54
CA LEU A 6 3.47 -21.78 -18.26
C LEU A 6 4.75 -21.39 -19.01
N PRO A 7 4.84 -20.15 -19.53
CA PRO A 7 6.07 -19.68 -20.16
C PRO A 7 7.23 -19.74 -19.15
N ASP A 8 8.40 -20.08 -19.66
CA ASP A 8 9.63 -20.27 -18.88
C ASP A 8 10.58 -19.08 -18.94
N HIS A 9 10.35 -18.11 -19.83
CA HIS A 9 11.12 -16.87 -19.93
C HIS A 9 10.30 -15.69 -20.48
N ILE A 10 10.75 -14.48 -20.16
CA ILE A 10 10.41 -13.24 -20.85
C ILE A 10 11.35 -13.13 -22.05
N GLU A 11 10.80 -12.86 -23.23
CA GLU A 11 11.58 -12.60 -24.44
C GLU A 11 11.55 -11.10 -24.73
N VAL A 12 12.73 -10.49 -24.81
CA VAL A 12 12.91 -9.10 -25.23
C VAL A 12 13.62 -9.12 -26.57
N VAL A 13 13.00 -8.55 -27.59
CA VAL A 13 13.57 -8.44 -28.94
C VAL A 13 13.76 -6.97 -29.28
N GLY A 14 14.96 -6.63 -29.73
CA GLY A 14 15.30 -5.31 -30.26
C GLY A 14 15.26 -4.18 -29.24
N GLY A 15 15.77 -4.40 -28.03
CA GLY A 15 15.82 -3.37 -26.98
C GLY A 15 16.73 -2.20 -27.35
N LYS A 16 16.17 -0.99 -27.45
CA LYS A 16 16.82 0.26 -27.91
C LYS A 16 16.65 1.43 -26.93
N VAL A 17 16.27 1.15 -25.68
CA VAL A 17 16.10 2.19 -24.65
C VAL A 17 17.47 2.76 -24.25
N ASN A 18 17.60 4.10 -24.29
CA ASN A 18 18.83 4.84 -23.99
C ASN A 18 20.03 4.32 -24.81
N ASN A 19 20.99 3.70 -24.15
CA ASN A 19 22.24 3.24 -24.73
C ASN A 19 22.24 1.75 -25.12
N LEU A 20 21.08 1.07 -25.05
CA LEU A 20 20.95 -0.31 -25.50
C LEU A 20 21.11 -0.40 -27.02
N LYS A 21 21.95 -1.33 -27.48
CA LYS A 21 22.34 -1.48 -28.88
C LYS A 21 21.53 -2.57 -29.59
N ASN A 22 20.20 -2.40 -29.64
CA ASN A 22 19.29 -3.35 -30.30
C ASN A 22 19.43 -4.79 -29.76
N ILE A 23 19.34 -4.96 -28.44
CA ILE A 23 19.63 -6.24 -27.79
C ILE A 23 18.44 -7.20 -27.84
N ASN A 24 18.73 -8.50 -27.96
CA ASN A 24 17.78 -9.58 -27.74
C ASN A 24 18.18 -10.33 -26.47
N VAL A 25 17.25 -10.51 -25.53
CA VAL A 25 17.55 -11.20 -24.26
C VAL A 25 16.36 -12.00 -23.76
N ASN A 26 16.65 -13.23 -23.34
CA ASN A 26 15.69 -14.11 -22.67
C ASN A 26 15.95 -14.09 -21.16
N ILE A 27 14.94 -13.73 -20.38
CA ILE A 27 15.04 -13.62 -18.93
C ILE A 27 14.19 -14.73 -18.31
N PRO A 28 14.80 -15.70 -17.60
CA PRO A 28 14.06 -16.82 -17.03
C PRO A 28 12.95 -16.35 -16.08
N LEU A 29 11.75 -16.90 -16.24
CA LEU A 29 10.64 -16.75 -15.31
C LEU A 29 10.78 -17.75 -14.15
N HIS A 30 10.10 -17.46 -13.05
CA HIS A 30 10.06 -18.33 -11.85
C HIS A 30 11.44 -18.54 -11.19
N LYS A 31 12.36 -17.60 -11.43
CA LYS A 31 13.72 -17.61 -10.86
C LYS A 31 14.07 -16.24 -10.31
N PHE A 32 15.00 -16.23 -9.36
CA PHE A 32 15.68 -15.02 -8.95
C PHE A 32 16.75 -14.67 -10.00
N VAL A 33 16.57 -13.55 -10.71
CA VAL A 33 17.48 -13.12 -11.78
C VAL A 33 18.18 -11.82 -11.39
N ALA A 34 19.50 -11.80 -11.49
CA ALA A 34 20.31 -10.61 -11.30
C ALA A 34 20.81 -10.08 -12.66
N ILE A 35 20.66 -8.76 -12.90
CA ILE A 35 21.25 -8.07 -14.04
C ILE A 35 22.48 -7.31 -13.53
N SER A 36 23.67 -7.73 -13.95
CA SER A 36 24.95 -7.17 -13.50
C SER A 36 25.74 -6.55 -14.66
N GLY A 37 26.85 -5.87 -14.33
CA GLY A 37 27.73 -5.18 -15.30
C GLY A 37 28.15 -3.78 -14.87
N LEU A 38 29.13 -3.22 -15.58
CA LEU A 38 29.73 -1.90 -15.29
C LEU A 38 28.70 -0.75 -15.32
N SER A 39 28.98 0.35 -14.62
CA SER A 39 28.15 1.55 -14.72
C SER A 39 28.01 1.98 -16.19
N GLY A 40 26.81 2.40 -16.58
CA GLY A 40 26.53 2.74 -17.98
C GLY A 40 26.36 1.55 -18.94
N SER A 41 26.45 0.29 -18.51
CA SER A 41 26.27 -0.86 -19.43
C SER A 41 24.83 -1.09 -19.93
N GLY A 42 23.86 -0.29 -19.47
CA GLY A 42 22.45 -0.41 -19.88
C GLY A 42 21.57 -1.26 -18.96
N LYS A 43 22.06 -1.68 -17.78
CA LYS A 43 21.27 -2.47 -16.80
C LYS A 43 19.94 -1.82 -16.45
N SER A 44 19.96 -0.55 -16.06
CA SER A 44 18.75 0.20 -15.71
C SER A 44 17.86 0.45 -16.92
N SER A 45 18.45 0.61 -18.11
CA SER A 45 17.73 0.72 -19.37
C SER A 45 16.94 -0.56 -19.68
N LEU A 46 17.52 -1.73 -19.44
CA LEU A 46 16.82 -3.01 -19.56
C LEU A 46 15.77 -3.18 -18.43
N ALA A 47 16.20 -3.06 -17.17
CA ALA A 47 15.37 -3.38 -16.01
C ALA A 47 14.20 -2.39 -15.81
N MET A 48 14.51 -1.09 -15.75
CA MET A 48 13.50 -0.06 -15.52
C MET A 48 12.91 0.47 -16.83
N GLY A 49 13.75 0.62 -17.86
CA GLY A 49 13.35 1.21 -19.14
C GLY A 49 12.48 0.30 -20.01
N ILE A 50 12.77 -1.01 -20.06
CA ILE A 50 12.00 -1.99 -20.84
C ILE A 50 11.09 -2.81 -19.92
N LEU A 51 11.66 -3.62 -19.02
CA LEU A 51 10.89 -4.63 -18.28
C LEU A 51 9.84 -4.00 -17.38
N TYR A 52 10.22 -3.03 -16.54
CA TYR A 52 9.24 -2.35 -15.70
C TYR A 52 8.21 -1.58 -16.53
N SER A 53 8.63 -0.82 -17.55
CA SER A 53 7.71 -0.03 -18.37
C SER A 53 6.63 -0.90 -19.05
N GLU A 54 7.04 -1.99 -19.71
CA GLU A 54 6.12 -2.89 -20.39
C GLU A 54 5.29 -3.72 -19.41
N GLY A 55 5.88 -4.18 -18.30
CA GLY A 55 5.15 -4.92 -17.27
C GLY A 55 4.13 -4.06 -16.51
N ALA A 56 4.46 -2.81 -16.19
CA ALA A 56 3.54 -1.86 -15.58
C ALA A 56 2.41 -1.49 -16.54
N ARG A 57 2.73 -1.31 -17.82
CA ARG A 57 1.71 -1.07 -18.85
C ARG A 57 0.74 -2.25 -18.97
N ARG A 58 1.23 -3.49 -18.97
CA ARG A 58 0.36 -4.68 -19.00
C ARG A 58 -0.61 -4.74 -17.82
N TYR A 59 -0.15 -4.33 -16.63
CA TYR A 59 -1.03 -4.18 -15.47
C TYR A 59 -2.11 -3.12 -15.71
N LEU A 60 -1.74 -1.93 -16.20
CA LEU A 60 -2.70 -0.86 -16.50
C LEU A 60 -3.71 -1.25 -17.59
N ASP A 61 -3.27 -1.97 -18.61
CA ASP A 61 -4.12 -2.46 -19.70
C ASP A 61 -5.16 -3.49 -19.24
N SER A 62 -4.96 -4.13 -18.07
CA SER A 62 -5.95 -5.01 -17.45
C SER A 62 -7.04 -4.27 -16.65
N LEU A 63 -6.83 -2.99 -16.32
CA LEU A 63 -7.79 -2.19 -15.54
C LEU A 63 -8.97 -1.73 -16.38
N ALA A 64 -10.07 -1.33 -15.73
CA ALA A 64 -11.22 -0.72 -16.40
C ALA A 64 -10.82 0.55 -17.17
N THR A 65 -11.46 0.81 -18.31
CA THR A 65 -11.14 1.94 -19.21
C THR A 65 -11.18 3.30 -18.50
N TYR A 66 -12.11 3.47 -17.55
CA TYR A 66 -12.20 4.69 -16.74
C TYR A 66 -10.97 4.90 -15.84
N THR A 67 -10.47 3.83 -15.20
CA THR A 67 -9.29 3.87 -14.33
C THR A 67 -8.02 4.18 -15.13
N ARG A 68 -7.90 3.64 -16.34
CA ARG A 68 -6.74 3.90 -17.23
C ARG A 68 -6.57 5.37 -17.60
N ARG A 69 -7.67 6.15 -17.70
CA ARG A 69 -7.61 7.58 -18.04
C ARG A 69 -7.08 8.45 -16.90
N ARG A 70 -7.14 7.98 -15.65
CA ARG A 70 -6.72 8.74 -14.46
C ARG A 70 -5.29 8.44 -14.01
N ILE A 71 -4.69 7.37 -14.49
CA ILE A 71 -3.32 6.98 -14.14
C ILE A 71 -2.39 7.49 -15.24
N SER A 72 -1.33 8.21 -14.86
CA SER A 72 -0.30 8.66 -15.79
C SER A 72 0.16 7.51 -16.67
N GLN A 73 0.00 7.64 -17.98
CA GLN A 73 0.38 6.60 -18.91
C GLN A 73 1.89 6.37 -18.82
N VAL A 74 2.28 5.15 -18.48
CA VAL A 74 3.66 4.70 -18.64
C VAL A 74 3.94 4.68 -20.15
N GLY A 75 4.90 5.49 -20.60
CA GLY A 75 5.29 5.54 -22.01
C GLY A 75 5.74 4.17 -22.52
N ARG A 76 5.53 3.89 -23.81
CA ARG A 76 6.02 2.65 -24.44
C ARG A 76 7.54 2.63 -24.42
N ALA A 77 8.12 1.47 -24.10
CA ALA A 77 9.56 1.30 -24.21
C ALA A 77 9.99 1.30 -25.69
N ASN A 78 11.18 1.81 -26.00
CA ASN A 78 11.79 1.70 -27.32
C ASN A 78 12.36 0.27 -27.48
N VAL A 79 11.50 -0.66 -27.91
CA VAL A 79 11.78 -2.09 -28.06
C VAL A 79 10.89 -2.66 -29.18
N ASP A 80 11.39 -3.62 -29.95
CA ASP A 80 10.64 -4.17 -31.08
C ASP A 80 9.51 -5.10 -30.60
N SER A 81 9.78 -5.98 -29.64
CA SER A 81 8.73 -6.71 -28.93
C SER A 81 9.16 -7.21 -27.55
N VAL A 82 8.18 -7.40 -26.66
CA VAL A 82 8.36 -8.06 -25.37
C VAL A 82 7.23 -9.08 -25.19
N THR A 83 7.58 -10.37 -25.05
CA THR A 83 6.60 -11.46 -24.88
C THR A 83 6.69 -12.07 -23.48
N HIS A 84 5.59 -12.67 -23.03
CA HIS A 84 5.47 -13.36 -21.73
C HIS A 84 5.74 -12.51 -20.46
N ILE A 85 5.88 -11.19 -20.59
CA ILE A 85 6.16 -10.32 -19.44
C ILE A 85 4.97 -10.24 -18.47
N PRO A 86 5.14 -10.58 -17.18
CA PRO A 86 4.07 -10.42 -16.19
C PRO A 86 3.87 -8.95 -15.82
N SER A 87 2.83 -8.65 -15.04
CA SER A 87 2.70 -7.36 -14.37
C SER A 87 3.92 -7.10 -13.49
N ALA A 88 4.52 -5.91 -13.64
CA ALA A 88 5.76 -5.56 -12.95
C ALA A 88 5.54 -4.45 -11.91
N LEU A 89 6.24 -4.57 -10.78
CA LEU A 89 6.33 -3.54 -9.74
C LEU A 89 7.80 -3.19 -9.51
N ALA A 90 8.15 -1.91 -9.59
CA ALA A 90 9.49 -1.44 -9.27
C ALA A 90 9.58 -1.04 -7.80
N LEU A 91 10.51 -1.66 -7.08
CA LEU A 91 10.88 -1.24 -5.73
C LEU A 91 12.03 -0.23 -5.82
N ARG A 92 11.79 0.99 -5.37
CA ARG A 92 12.79 2.06 -5.35
C ARG A 92 13.60 2.01 -4.06
N GLN A 93 14.87 2.42 -4.13
CA GLN A 93 15.79 2.41 -2.97
C GLN A 93 15.32 3.28 -1.80
N ARG A 94 14.60 4.38 -2.09
CA ARG A 94 13.97 5.22 -1.06
C ARG A 94 12.51 5.45 -1.44
N PRO A 95 11.54 5.01 -0.63
CA PRO A 95 10.15 5.37 -0.85
C PRO A 95 9.99 6.88 -0.62
N THR A 96 9.17 7.52 -1.45
CA THR A 96 8.81 8.92 -1.24
C THR A 96 7.99 9.00 0.05
N VAL A 97 8.44 9.79 1.02
CA VAL A 97 7.68 10.02 2.26
C VAL A 97 6.56 11.01 1.95
N PRO A 98 5.27 10.63 2.04
CA PRO A 98 4.16 11.46 1.56
C PRO A 98 3.99 12.80 2.30
N GLY A 99 4.46 12.91 3.55
CA GLY A 99 4.38 14.14 4.34
C GLY A 99 4.91 13.98 5.76
N ALA A 100 4.95 15.09 6.52
CA ALA A 100 5.55 15.15 7.85
C ALA A 100 4.90 14.23 8.90
N ARG A 101 3.63 13.85 8.71
CA ARG A 101 2.90 12.89 9.57
C ARG A 101 3.07 11.42 9.11
N SER A 102 3.97 11.13 8.18
CA SER A 102 4.19 9.76 7.72
C SER A 102 5.13 9.02 8.65
N THR A 103 4.70 7.87 9.14
CA THR A 103 5.50 7.00 10.01
C THR A 103 5.57 5.60 9.38
N VAL A 104 6.42 4.73 9.93
CA VAL A 104 6.44 3.31 9.53
C VAL A 104 5.04 2.70 9.68
N GLY A 105 4.32 3.04 10.75
CA GLY A 105 2.97 2.53 11.00
C GLY A 105 1.96 2.93 9.92
N THR A 106 1.99 4.18 9.45
CA THR A 106 1.07 4.62 8.39
C THR A 106 1.48 4.09 7.02
N MET A 107 2.77 4.07 6.70
CA MET A 107 3.25 3.57 5.39
C MET A 107 3.06 2.06 5.20
N THR A 108 3.04 1.29 6.28
CA THR A 108 2.82 -0.16 6.25
C THR A 108 1.36 -0.55 6.48
N GLU A 109 0.47 0.42 6.67
CA GLU A 109 -0.94 0.22 7.04
C GLU A 109 -1.15 -0.51 8.39
N ILE A 110 -0.08 -0.84 9.13
CA ILE A 110 -0.15 -1.46 10.46
C ILE A 110 -0.90 -0.54 11.44
N PHE A 111 -0.73 0.77 11.29
CA PHE A 111 -1.43 1.76 12.10
C PHE A 111 -2.96 1.64 11.97
N ASN A 112 -3.48 1.29 10.79
CA ASN A 112 -4.91 1.07 10.58
C ASN A 112 -5.43 -0.15 11.34
N VAL A 113 -4.61 -1.20 11.45
CA VAL A 113 -4.95 -2.36 12.28
C VAL A 113 -4.91 -1.99 13.77
N LEU A 114 -3.89 -1.27 14.21
CA LEU A 114 -3.74 -0.86 15.60
C LEU A 114 -4.90 0.02 16.06
N ARG A 115 -5.28 1.06 15.31
CA ARG A 115 -6.40 1.94 15.67
C ARG A 115 -7.73 1.18 15.78
N LEU A 116 -7.96 0.22 14.88
CA LEU A 116 -9.13 -0.65 14.96
C LEU A 116 -9.08 -1.52 16.22
N MET A 117 -7.94 -2.16 16.50
CA MET A 117 -7.76 -2.97 17.72
C MET A 117 -8.00 -2.15 18.98
N TYR A 118 -7.45 -0.93 19.10
CA TYR A 118 -7.66 -0.07 20.26
C TYR A 118 -9.13 0.37 20.40
N SER A 119 -9.81 0.68 19.29
CA SER A 119 -11.24 1.04 19.32
C SER A 119 -12.15 -0.11 19.76
N ARG A 120 -11.80 -1.36 19.44
CA ARG A 120 -12.67 -2.53 19.67
C ARG A 120 -12.31 -3.32 20.93
N LEU A 121 -11.03 -3.36 21.28
CA LEU A 121 -10.49 -4.19 22.37
C LEU A 121 -9.95 -3.34 23.52
N GLY A 122 -9.98 -2.02 23.38
CA GLY A 122 -9.55 -1.09 24.42
C GLY A 122 -10.43 -1.14 25.65
N SER A 123 -9.90 -0.56 26.72
CA SER A 123 -10.62 -0.35 27.97
C SER A 123 -10.91 1.15 28.09
N PRO A 124 -12.11 1.62 27.72
CA PRO A 124 -12.45 3.03 27.78
C PRO A 124 -12.81 3.44 29.21
N LYS A 125 -12.55 4.71 29.54
CA LYS A 125 -12.93 5.29 30.83
C LYS A 125 -14.24 6.06 30.65
N CYS A 126 -15.25 5.75 31.46
CA CYS A 126 -16.51 6.47 31.42
C CYS A 126 -16.36 7.90 32.00
N PRO A 127 -17.31 8.82 31.73
CA PRO A 127 -17.24 10.21 32.22
C PRO A 127 -17.19 10.34 33.75
N THR A 128 -17.72 9.36 34.49
CA THR A 128 -17.67 9.34 35.96
C THR A 128 -16.37 8.74 36.51
N GLY A 129 -15.44 8.33 35.64
CA GLY A 129 -14.10 7.90 36.02
C GLY A 129 -13.87 6.39 36.14
N HIS A 130 -14.89 5.55 35.95
CA HIS A 130 -14.73 4.08 35.97
C HIS A 130 -14.07 3.58 34.69
N GLN A 131 -13.10 2.66 34.85
CA GLN A 131 -12.46 1.95 33.76
C GLN A 131 -13.34 0.76 33.33
N VAL A 132 -13.85 0.79 32.09
CA VAL A 132 -14.68 -0.30 31.56
C VAL A 132 -13.77 -1.39 31.00
N PRO A 133 -13.81 -2.64 31.52
CA PRO A 133 -12.94 -3.70 31.02
C PRO A 133 -13.24 -4.02 29.54
N PRO A 134 -12.26 -4.54 28.79
CA PRO A 134 -12.49 -4.96 27.40
C PRO A 134 -13.67 -5.93 27.29
N THR A 135 -14.57 -5.66 26.34
CA THR A 135 -15.77 -6.47 26.14
C THR A 135 -16.24 -6.41 24.69
N ILE A 136 -16.84 -7.49 24.19
CA ILE A 136 -17.38 -7.56 22.83
C ILE A 136 -18.46 -6.51 22.58
N LYS A 137 -19.15 -6.05 23.63
CA LYS A 137 -20.18 -4.99 23.54
C LYS A 137 -19.65 -3.68 22.96
N ILE A 138 -18.35 -3.40 23.13
CA ILE A 138 -17.71 -2.23 22.52
C ILE A 138 -17.68 -2.39 21.00
N ALA A 139 -17.28 -3.57 20.52
CA ALA A 139 -17.27 -3.87 19.10
C ALA A 139 -18.68 -3.87 18.50
N GLU A 140 -19.65 -4.48 19.18
CA GLU A 140 -21.06 -4.48 18.76
C GLU A 140 -21.63 -3.06 18.67
N ALA A 141 -21.38 -2.20 19.67
CA ALA A 141 -21.83 -0.82 19.67
C ALA A 141 -21.26 -0.01 18.49
N MET A 142 -20.04 -0.33 18.08
CA MET A 142 -19.35 0.33 16.97
C MET A 142 -19.80 -0.18 15.58
N ASP A 143 -20.57 -1.27 15.50
CA ASP A 143 -21.20 -1.76 14.27
C ASP A 143 -22.63 -1.20 14.07
N VAL A 144 -23.17 -0.52 15.09
CA VAL A 144 -24.46 0.18 14.99
C VAL A 144 -24.32 1.41 14.08
N MET A 145 -25.29 1.63 13.21
CA MET A 145 -25.32 2.80 12.32
C MET A 145 -26.08 3.98 12.94
N GLY A 146 -25.69 5.20 12.55
CA GLY A 146 -26.33 6.44 13.00
C GLY A 146 -25.85 6.91 14.37
N ASP A 147 -26.65 7.73 15.04
CA ASP A 147 -26.26 8.45 16.26
C ASP A 147 -25.96 7.55 17.47
N GLN A 148 -26.34 6.27 17.41
CA GLN A 148 -26.06 5.28 18.45
C GLN A 148 -24.72 4.56 18.26
N MET A 149 -23.99 4.85 17.18
CA MET A 149 -22.67 4.27 16.93
C MET A 149 -21.72 4.57 18.10
N GLY A 150 -21.11 3.51 18.63
CA GLY A 150 -20.13 3.59 19.72
C GLY A 150 -20.73 3.89 21.10
N VAL A 151 -22.05 3.98 21.25
CA VAL A 151 -22.68 4.22 22.57
C VAL A 151 -22.64 2.93 23.40
N ILE A 152 -21.92 2.99 24.52
CA ILE A 152 -21.84 1.89 25.49
C ILE A 152 -22.36 2.33 26.85
N THR A 153 -22.78 1.37 27.67
CA THR A 153 -23.22 1.62 29.05
C THR A 153 -22.14 1.14 30.02
N CYS A 154 -21.71 2.01 30.93
CA CYS A 154 -20.76 1.65 31.98
C CYS A 154 -21.37 0.59 32.91
N PRO A 155 -20.73 -0.57 33.11
CA PRO A 155 -21.27 -1.64 33.96
C PRO A 155 -21.28 -1.26 35.44
N THR A 156 -20.50 -0.26 35.86
CA THR A 156 -20.37 0.14 37.27
C THR A 156 -21.39 1.19 37.69
N CYS A 157 -21.58 2.25 36.89
CA CYS A 157 -22.46 3.37 37.24
C CYS A 157 -23.67 3.54 36.32
N GLY A 158 -23.80 2.73 35.26
CA GLY A 158 -24.94 2.78 34.33
C GLY A 158 -24.96 3.97 33.37
N VAL A 159 -23.97 4.87 33.40
CA VAL A 159 -23.91 6.00 32.47
C VAL A 159 -23.70 5.50 31.04
N LYS A 160 -24.43 6.09 30.08
CA LYS A 160 -24.20 5.88 28.65
C LYS A 160 -23.20 6.90 28.12
N PHE A 161 -22.24 6.46 27.32
CA PHE A 161 -21.23 7.33 26.74
C PHE A 161 -20.69 6.73 25.44
N HIS A 162 -20.08 7.57 24.60
CA HIS A 162 -19.42 7.12 23.38
C HIS A 162 -18.03 6.56 23.72
N ALA A 163 -17.77 5.31 23.34
CA ALA A 163 -16.42 4.79 23.30
C ALA A 163 -15.64 5.41 22.13
N PHE A 164 -14.31 5.32 22.18
CA PHE A 164 -13.43 5.82 21.14
C PHE A 164 -13.51 4.96 19.88
N GLY A 165 -13.77 5.60 18.74
CA GLY A 165 -13.68 5.01 17.42
C GLY A 165 -12.25 4.95 16.92
N ALA A 166 -12.06 4.35 15.74
CA ALA A 166 -10.74 4.19 15.14
C ALA A 166 -10.10 5.52 14.70
N GLU A 167 -10.90 6.56 14.41
CA GLU A 167 -10.39 7.90 14.04
C GLU A 167 -9.88 8.69 15.26
N ASP A 168 -10.44 8.43 16.45
CA ASP A 168 -9.97 9.04 17.70
C ASP A 168 -8.55 8.60 18.08
N PHE A 169 -8.09 7.47 17.54
CA PHE A 169 -6.72 6.99 17.68
C PHE A 169 -5.81 7.41 16.52
N ALA A 170 -6.34 8.14 15.52
CA ALA A 170 -5.59 8.57 14.35
C ALA A 170 -4.85 9.89 14.61
N PHE A 171 -3.54 9.82 14.87
CA PHE A 171 -2.71 11.03 15.10
C PHE A 171 -2.68 11.99 13.90
N ASN A 172 -3.06 11.53 12.71
CA ASN A 172 -3.13 12.31 11.49
C ASN A 172 -4.55 12.82 11.16
N SER A 173 -5.54 12.55 12.00
CA SER A 173 -6.93 13.06 11.91
C SER A 173 -7.42 13.53 13.29
N ASP A 174 -8.51 12.95 13.81
CA ASP A 174 -9.22 13.45 14.99
C ASP A 174 -8.47 13.14 16.29
N GLY A 175 -7.71 12.05 16.28
CA GLY A 175 -6.76 11.68 17.36
C GLY A 175 -5.46 12.49 17.38
N ALA A 176 -5.34 13.54 16.56
CA ALA A 176 -4.15 14.39 16.57
C ALA A 176 -4.00 15.11 17.91
N CYS A 177 -2.83 15.00 18.53
CA CYS A 177 -2.51 15.75 19.74
C CYS A 177 -2.67 17.26 19.47
N PRO A 178 -3.48 18.00 20.25
CA PRO A 178 -3.70 19.44 20.02
C PRO A 178 -2.45 20.31 20.12
N GLN A 179 -1.40 19.84 20.80
CA GLN A 179 -0.18 20.61 21.03
C GLN A 179 0.86 20.44 19.91
N CYS A 180 1.07 19.20 19.43
CA CYS A 180 2.03 18.91 18.37
C CYS A 180 1.35 18.64 17.01
N GLU A 181 0.03 18.74 16.96
CA GLU A 181 -0.80 18.44 15.78
C GLU A 181 -0.46 17.07 15.16
N GLY A 182 -0.21 16.07 16.00
CA GLY A 182 0.16 14.73 15.55
C GLY A 182 1.60 14.53 15.04
N LEU A 183 2.47 15.54 15.13
CA LEU A 183 3.87 15.43 14.70
C LEU A 183 4.79 14.75 15.72
N GLY A 184 4.34 14.60 16.97
CA GLY A 184 5.14 14.03 18.07
C GLY A 184 6.27 14.94 18.57
N ILE A 185 6.47 16.11 17.96
CA ILE A 185 7.41 17.15 18.37
C ILE A 185 6.69 18.50 18.41
N THR A 186 6.91 19.26 19.48
CA THR A 186 6.44 20.64 19.60
C THR A 186 7.55 21.58 19.09
N LYS A 187 7.18 22.60 18.30
CA LYS A 187 8.12 23.67 17.90
C LYS A 187 8.54 24.49 19.11
#